data_AF-A0B5B6-F1
#
_entry.id   AF-A0B5B6-F1
#
_cell.length_a   1.000
_cell.length_b   1.000
_cell.length_c   1.000
_cell.angle_alpha   90.00
_cell.angle_beta   90.00
_cell.angle_gamma   90.00
#
_symmetry.space_group_name_H-M   'P 1'
#
loop_
_entity.id
_entity.type
_entity.pdbx_description
1 polymer ?
#
loop_
_entity_poly.entity_id
_entity_poly.type
_entity_poly.pdbx_seq_one_letter_code
_entity_poly.pdbx_strand_id
1 'polypeptide(L)'
;MDHRWKAWSAALCVMLVGAAWAADYVFNGALNLGTGYRDTELLGQTAAGAEGQKFAEKIMGSGRFRERSAFELDVIRNTINFTQDAEFEYFPVSYGGGAYNRKWSNKICVINYDAGSALTEVYTASELIHRSTEIRTTGAAGNESLQAGMEATFIGNGRIAWTTRQRNDKRTLELSRSVEELTGVFSVKKYVDLSNRSGRVSRVDWIPCA
;
A
#
# COMPACT_ATOMS: atom_id res chain seq x y z
N MET A 1 41.51 37.48 -21.60
CA MET A 1 40.98 36.20 -22.12
C MET A 1 40.10 35.50 -21.07
N ASP A 2 39.39 36.27 -20.22
CA ASP A 2 39.04 35.78 -18.86
C ASP A 2 37.55 35.73 -18.53
N HIS A 3 36.66 36.25 -19.39
CA HIS A 3 35.21 36.21 -19.15
C HIS A 3 34.55 34.93 -19.67
N ARG A 4 35.08 34.37 -20.77
CA ARG A 4 34.53 33.15 -21.37
C ARG A 4 34.79 31.96 -20.46
N TRP A 5 36.01 31.77 -19.97
CA TRP A 5 36.37 30.63 -19.12
C TRP A 5 35.56 30.58 -17.81
N LYS A 6 35.38 31.73 -17.14
CA LYS A 6 34.53 31.83 -15.93
C LYS A 6 33.05 31.50 -16.19
N ALA A 7 32.52 31.84 -17.37
CA ALA A 7 31.15 31.50 -17.76
C ALA A 7 30.99 29.98 -18.02
N TRP A 8 31.98 29.33 -18.63
CA TRP A 8 31.98 27.87 -18.81
C TRP A 8 32.15 27.14 -17.48
N SER A 9 33.01 27.64 -16.57
CA SER A 9 33.17 27.07 -15.23
C SER A 9 31.90 27.18 -14.39
N ALA A 10 31.21 28.33 -14.43
CA ALA A 10 29.94 28.52 -13.72
C ALA A 10 28.81 27.64 -14.29
N ALA A 11 28.72 27.49 -15.62
CA ALA A 11 27.74 26.61 -16.26
C ALA A 11 27.99 25.12 -15.95
N LEU A 12 29.25 24.69 -15.84
CA LEU A 12 29.61 23.33 -15.47
C LEU A 12 29.32 23.02 -13.99
N CYS A 13 29.50 23.99 -13.09
CA CYS A 13 29.16 23.85 -11.68
C CYS A 13 27.64 23.84 -11.44
N VAL A 14 26.84 24.56 -12.22
CA VAL A 14 25.36 24.55 -12.12
C VAL A 14 24.75 23.24 -12.61
N MET A 15 25.39 22.55 -13.56
CA MET A 15 24.95 21.24 -14.06
C MET A 15 25.24 20.07 -13.10
N LEU A 16 26.14 20.26 -12.12
CA LEU A 16 26.52 19.22 -11.15
C LEU A 16 25.67 19.23 -9.87
N VAL A 17 24.80 20.24 -9.70
CA VAL A 17 23.88 20.33 -8.57
C VAL A 17 22.51 19.83 -9.02
N GLY A 18 22.22 18.53 -8.89
CA GLY A 18 20.85 18.10 -9.19
C GLY A 18 20.49 16.62 -9.14
N ALA A 19 21.43 15.68 -8.96
CA ALA A 19 21.04 14.29 -8.69
C ALA A 19 20.83 14.12 -7.18
N ALA A 20 19.66 14.50 -6.68
CA ALA A 20 19.22 14.00 -5.39
C ALA A 20 18.79 12.54 -5.59
N TRP A 21 19.58 11.60 -5.11
CA TRP A 21 19.19 10.19 -5.07
C TRP A 21 18.15 10.07 -3.95
N ALA A 22 16.94 9.60 -4.28
CA ALA A 22 15.93 9.29 -3.27
C ALA A 22 16.39 8.09 -2.43
N ALA A 23 15.81 7.93 -1.23
CA ALA A 23 16.04 6.71 -0.45
C ALA A 23 15.56 5.48 -1.23
N ASP A 24 16.44 4.50 -1.39
CA ASP A 24 16.21 3.22 -2.07
C ASP A 24 15.82 2.09 -1.11
N TYR A 25 15.96 2.32 0.19
CA TYR A 25 15.43 1.50 1.27
C TYR A 25 14.66 2.38 2.27
N VAL A 26 13.45 1.96 2.62
CA VAL A 26 12.60 2.64 3.58
C VAL A 26 12.10 1.63 4.60
N PHE A 27 12.35 1.89 5.87
CA PHE A 27 11.70 1.20 6.97
C PHE A 27 10.96 2.22 7.83
N ASN A 28 9.68 1.99 8.06
CA ASN A 28 8.83 2.81 8.91
C ASN A 28 8.09 1.90 9.91
N GLY A 29 8.47 2.00 11.17
CA GLY A 29 7.76 1.37 12.28
C GLY A 29 7.04 2.43 13.12
N ALA A 30 5.76 2.20 13.42
CA ALA A 30 4.97 3.12 14.23
C ALA A 30 4.17 2.37 15.31
N LEU A 31 4.03 3.00 16.47
CA LEU A 31 3.09 2.63 17.51
C LEU A 31 2.24 3.86 17.84
N ASN A 32 0.98 3.83 17.40
CA ASN A 32 0.05 4.93 17.59
C ASN A 32 -1.03 4.51 18.59
N LEU A 33 -1.11 5.22 19.71
CA LEU A 33 -2.08 5.01 20.78
C LEU A 33 -2.75 6.34 21.06
N GLY A 34 -4.08 6.37 21.13
CA GLY A 34 -4.75 7.59 21.52
C GLY A 34 -6.25 7.59 21.28
N THR A 35 -6.83 8.77 21.53
CA THR A 35 -8.24 9.05 21.34
C THR A 35 -8.38 10.39 20.64
N GLY A 36 -9.01 10.44 19.48
CA GLY A 36 -9.15 11.67 18.71
C GLY A 36 -9.59 11.43 17.28
N TYR A 37 -9.39 12.42 16.43
CA TYR A 37 -9.53 12.31 14.98
C TYR A 37 -8.19 11.88 14.36
N ARG A 38 -8.26 11.03 13.34
CA ARG A 38 -7.11 10.60 12.56
C ARG A 38 -7.42 10.65 11.07
N ASP A 39 -6.44 11.07 10.29
CA ASP A 39 -6.38 10.98 8.82
C ASP A 39 -4.91 10.79 8.44
N THR A 40 -4.56 9.58 8.04
CA THR A 40 -3.17 9.21 7.71
C THR A 40 -3.11 8.44 6.42
N GLU A 41 -2.05 8.66 5.67
CA GLU A 41 -1.78 8.02 4.40
C GLU A 41 -0.33 7.53 4.37
N LEU A 42 -0.14 6.31 3.87
CA LEU A 42 1.16 5.68 3.67
C LEU A 42 1.21 5.17 2.23
N LEU A 43 2.20 5.62 1.48
CA LEU A 43 2.39 5.23 0.08
C LEU A 43 3.81 4.71 -0.10
N GLY A 44 3.96 3.70 -0.95
CA GLY A 44 5.25 3.16 -1.34
C GLY A 44 5.22 2.62 -2.76
N GLN A 45 6.31 2.83 -3.49
CA GLN A 45 6.51 2.21 -4.79
C GLN A 45 7.99 1.91 -5.01
N THR A 46 8.31 0.76 -5.60
CA THR A 46 9.69 0.36 -5.87
C THR A 46 10.19 0.85 -7.22
N ALA A 47 9.29 1.15 -8.16
CA ALA A 47 9.64 1.71 -9.46
C ALA A 47 8.57 2.70 -9.95
N ALA A 48 8.94 3.52 -10.93
CA ALA A 48 8.03 4.46 -11.57
C ALA A 48 7.09 3.76 -12.56
N GLY A 49 5.92 4.35 -12.82
CA GLY A 49 4.99 3.85 -13.82
C GLY A 49 4.31 2.55 -13.41
N ALA A 50 4.14 1.61 -14.35
CA ALA A 50 3.54 0.28 -14.11
C ALA A 50 4.61 -0.80 -13.92
N GLU A 51 5.70 -0.43 -13.27
CA GLU A 51 6.82 -1.31 -12.95
C GLU A 51 6.89 -1.52 -11.44
N GLY A 52 7.45 -2.66 -11.02
CA GLY A 52 7.67 -2.98 -9.61
C GLY A 52 6.39 -3.20 -8.80
N GLN A 53 6.42 -2.77 -7.55
CA GLN A 53 5.33 -2.94 -6.59
C GLN A 53 4.86 -1.59 -6.10
N LYS A 54 3.58 -1.53 -5.74
CA LYS A 54 2.94 -0.37 -5.14
C LYS A 54 2.16 -0.78 -3.91
N PHE A 55 2.20 0.09 -2.92
CA PHE A 55 1.46 -0.03 -1.68
C PHE A 55 0.81 1.31 -1.37
N ALA A 56 -0.44 1.25 -0.93
CA ALA A 56 -1.15 2.40 -0.41
C ALA A 56 -2.01 1.98 0.77
N GLU A 57 -1.86 2.68 1.89
CA GLU A 57 -2.78 2.62 3.02
C GLU A 57 -3.36 4.00 3.30
N LYS A 58 -4.67 4.05 3.56
CA LYS A 58 -5.35 5.22 4.12
C LYS A 58 -6.19 4.84 5.32
N ILE A 59 -5.99 5.52 6.44
CA ILE A 59 -6.77 5.38 7.67
C ILE A 59 -7.43 6.71 7.98
N MET A 60 -8.70 6.69 8.32
CA MET A 60 -9.42 7.86 8.79
C MET A 60 -10.57 7.52 9.73
N GLY A 61 -10.83 8.39 10.71
CA GLY A 61 -11.94 8.22 11.63
C GLY A 61 -11.77 8.99 12.92
N SER A 62 -12.73 8.83 13.82
CA SER A 62 -12.72 9.41 15.16
C SER A 62 -13.02 8.38 16.23
N GLY A 63 -12.36 8.50 17.37
CA GLY A 63 -12.58 7.65 18.53
C GLY A 63 -11.26 7.18 19.11
N ARG A 64 -11.23 5.97 19.66
CA ARG A 64 -10.02 5.35 20.22
C ARG A 64 -9.32 4.53 19.16
N PHE A 65 -7.99 4.62 19.13
CA PHE A 65 -7.16 3.80 18.26
C PHE A 65 -5.92 3.28 18.99
N ARG A 66 -5.56 2.04 18.67
CA ARG A 66 -4.30 1.40 19.03
C ARG A 66 -3.79 0.66 17.80
N GLU A 67 -2.60 1.02 17.35
CA GLU A 67 -2.05 0.49 16.12
C GLU A 67 -0.54 0.31 16.27
N ARG A 68 -0.05 -0.86 15.88
CA ARG A 68 1.36 -1.12 15.63
C ARG A 68 1.52 -1.47 14.16
N SER A 69 2.37 -0.75 13.44
CA SER A 69 2.68 -1.04 12.04
C SER A 69 4.19 -1.11 11.81
N ALA A 70 4.58 -1.93 10.84
CA ALA A 70 5.91 -1.92 10.26
C ALA A 70 5.79 -2.05 8.74
N PHE A 71 6.34 -1.07 8.04
CA PHE A 71 6.39 -0.98 6.58
C PHE A 71 7.84 -0.98 6.15
N GLU A 72 8.18 -1.86 5.22
CA GLU A 72 9.50 -1.97 4.62
C GLU A 72 9.37 -1.94 3.10
N LEU A 73 10.19 -1.13 2.45
CA LEU A 73 10.28 -1.01 1.01
C LEU A 73 11.76 -1.07 0.63
N ASP A 74 12.08 -1.95 -0.32
CA ASP A 74 13.42 -2.11 -0.88
C ASP A 74 13.31 -2.03 -2.40
N VAL A 75 13.81 -0.93 -2.97
CA VAL A 75 13.81 -0.65 -4.41
C VAL A 75 14.71 -1.63 -5.14
N ILE A 76 15.87 -1.97 -4.57
CA ILE A 76 16.89 -2.80 -5.21
C ILE A 76 16.41 -4.25 -5.30
N ARG A 77 15.79 -4.74 -4.21
CA ARG A 77 15.20 -6.09 -4.17
C ARG A 77 13.82 -6.16 -4.80
N ASN A 78 13.21 -5.01 -5.09
CA ASN A 78 11.87 -4.91 -5.66
C ASN A 78 10.87 -5.66 -4.74
N THR A 79 10.86 -5.26 -3.47
CA THR A 79 10.01 -5.86 -2.43
C THR A 79 9.35 -4.79 -1.56
N ILE A 80 8.14 -5.09 -1.11
CA ILE A 80 7.38 -4.35 -0.09
C ILE A 80 6.89 -5.38 0.93
N ASN A 81 7.22 -5.16 2.19
CA ASN A 81 6.69 -5.92 3.33
C ASN A 81 5.90 -4.97 4.22
N PHE A 82 4.73 -5.42 4.65
CA PHE A 82 3.86 -4.66 5.53
C PHE A 82 3.28 -5.57 6.59
N THR A 83 3.34 -5.13 7.85
CA THR A 83 2.65 -5.79 8.95
C THR A 83 1.95 -4.75 9.79
N GLN A 84 0.75 -5.08 10.26
CA GLN A 84 0.00 -4.17 11.08
C GLN A 84 -0.99 -4.91 11.97
N ASP A 85 -1.02 -4.52 13.23
CA ASP A 85 -2.00 -4.94 14.22
C ASP A 85 -2.72 -3.68 14.70
N ALA A 86 -4.04 -3.61 14.50
CA ALA A 86 -4.81 -2.39 14.68
C ALA A 86 -6.18 -2.64 15.32
N GLU A 87 -6.49 -1.79 16.29
CA GLU A 87 -7.75 -1.71 17.00
C GLU A 87 -8.30 -0.29 16.89
N PHE A 88 -9.50 -0.18 16.32
CA PHE A 88 -10.22 1.07 16.14
C PHE A 88 -11.62 0.92 16.72
N GLU A 89 -12.00 1.86 17.58
CA GLU A 89 -13.34 1.95 18.14
C GLU A 89 -13.86 3.36 17.94
N TYR A 90 -15.04 3.46 17.35
CA TYR A 90 -15.65 4.72 16.98
C TYR A 90 -16.41 5.32 18.15
N PHE A 91 -16.19 6.61 18.37
CA PHE A 91 -17.10 7.50 19.06
C PHE A 91 -16.81 8.94 18.62
N PRO A 92 -17.81 9.83 18.67
CA PRO A 92 -17.59 11.23 18.34
C PRO A 92 -16.64 11.87 19.36
N VAL A 93 -15.74 12.73 18.88
CA VAL A 93 -14.80 13.49 19.72
C VAL A 93 -14.94 14.98 19.45
N SER A 94 -14.80 15.81 20.48
CA SER A 94 -14.90 17.26 20.36
C SER A 94 -13.80 17.96 21.15
N TYR A 95 -13.10 18.90 20.53
CA TYR A 95 -12.06 19.72 21.18
C TYR A 95 -12.11 21.15 20.66
N GLY A 96 -12.07 22.13 21.57
CA GLY A 96 -11.62 23.53 21.37
C GLY A 96 -12.13 24.37 20.18
N GLY A 97 -13.05 23.86 19.35
CA GLY A 97 -13.45 24.49 18.09
C GLY A 97 -14.07 23.57 17.03
N GLY A 98 -14.14 22.25 17.25
CA GLY A 98 -14.79 21.33 16.29
C GLY A 98 -15.29 20.02 16.91
N ALA A 99 -16.32 19.45 16.29
CA ALA A 99 -16.84 18.11 16.56
C ALA A 99 -16.49 17.19 15.39
N TYR A 100 -15.81 16.09 15.68
CA TYR A 100 -15.44 15.07 14.71
C TYR A 100 -16.29 13.83 14.97
N ASN A 101 -17.18 13.55 14.03
CA ASN A 101 -18.08 12.41 14.05
C ASN A 101 -17.87 11.65 12.73
N ARG A 102 -16.80 10.84 12.68
CA ARG A 102 -16.46 10.07 11.49
C ARG A 102 -16.20 8.63 11.89
N LYS A 103 -17.04 7.72 11.41
CA LYS A 103 -16.80 6.28 11.52
C LYS A 103 -15.48 5.89 10.86
N TRP A 104 -14.86 4.83 11.35
CA TRP A 104 -13.56 4.40 10.86
C TRP A 104 -13.63 3.93 9.41
N SER A 105 -12.61 4.31 8.65
CA SER A 105 -12.31 3.77 7.34
C SER A 105 -10.82 3.46 7.27
N ASN A 106 -10.50 2.25 6.87
CA ASN A 106 -9.14 1.81 6.60
C ASN A 106 -9.13 1.12 5.23
N LYS A 107 -8.20 1.50 4.37
CA LYS A 107 -8.09 1.01 3.00
C LYS A 107 -6.66 0.67 2.72
N ILE A 108 -6.39 -0.58 2.39
CA ILE A 108 -5.10 -1.07 1.92
C ILE A 108 -5.26 -1.52 0.47
N CYS A 109 -4.35 -1.10 -0.38
CA CYS A 109 -4.20 -1.59 -1.73
C CYS A 109 -2.75 -1.92 -2.00
N VAL A 110 -2.51 -3.11 -2.54
CA VAL A 110 -1.17 -3.59 -2.90
C VAL A 110 -1.21 -4.14 -4.30
N ILE A 111 -0.22 -3.78 -5.10
CA ILE A 111 -0.08 -4.20 -6.48
C ILE A 111 1.35 -4.71 -6.66
N ASN A 112 1.49 -5.89 -7.26
CA ASN A 112 2.75 -6.39 -7.77
C ASN A 112 2.63 -6.53 -9.29
N TYR A 113 3.20 -5.58 -10.03
CA TYR A 113 3.12 -5.58 -11.50
C TYR A 113 3.92 -6.69 -12.14
N ASP A 114 5.00 -7.17 -11.51
CA ASP A 114 5.81 -8.26 -12.03
C ASP A 114 5.09 -9.62 -11.90
N ALA A 115 4.30 -9.80 -10.83
CA ALA A 115 3.40 -10.95 -10.65
C ALA A 115 2.04 -10.79 -11.37
N GLY A 116 1.73 -9.59 -11.87
CA GLY A 116 0.44 -9.28 -12.47
C GLY A 116 -0.72 -9.35 -11.47
N SER A 117 -0.49 -9.04 -10.20
CA SER A 117 -1.47 -9.25 -9.13
C SER A 117 -1.78 -7.98 -8.34
N ALA A 118 -3.02 -7.87 -7.88
CA ALA A 118 -3.46 -6.81 -6.97
C ALA A 118 -4.38 -7.35 -5.88
N LEU A 119 -4.26 -6.77 -4.70
CA LEU A 119 -5.05 -7.06 -3.50
C LEU A 119 -5.62 -5.76 -2.93
N THR A 120 -6.82 -5.83 -2.38
CA THR A 120 -7.46 -4.73 -1.69
C THR A 120 -8.18 -5.24 -0.45
N GLU A 121 -7.89 -4.61 0.69
CA GLU A 121 -8.52 -4.86 1.99
C GLU A 121 -9.08 -3.52 2.48
N VAL A 122 -10.41 -3.41 2.60
CA VAL A 122 -11.08 -2.14 2.88
C VAL A 122 -12.15 -2.36 3.95
N TYR A 123 -12.07 -1.57 5.01
CA TYR A 123 -13.12 -1.42 6.02
C TYR A 123 -13.61 0.02 5.99
N THR A 124 -14.93 0.23 5.95
CA THR A 124 -15.54 1.56 5.86
C THR A 124 -16.79 1.63 6.72
N ALA A 125 -17.13 2.85 7.14
CA ALA A 125 -18.27 3.11 8.01
C ALA A 125 -18.26 2.21 9.26
N SER A 126 -17.06 1.88 9.76
CA SER A 126 -16.88 0.90 10.82
C SER A 126 -16.96 1.53 12.20
N GLU A 127 -17.70 0.89 13.08
CA GLU A 127 -17.80 1.25 14.50
C GLU A 127 -16.70 0.58 15.33
N LEU A 128 -16.30 -0.61 14.91
CA LEU A 128 -15.21 -1.38 15.50
C LEU A 128 -14.41 -2.03 14.38
N ILE A 129 -13.09 -2.03 14.50
CA ILE A 129 -12.17 -2.81 13.69
C ILE A 129 -11.09 -3.35 14.64
N HIS A 130 -10.94 -4.66 14.74
CA HIS A 130 -9.78 -5.32 15.31
C HIS A 130 -9.17 -6.18 14.20
N ARG A 131 -7.97 -5.84 13.73
CA ARG A 131 -7.36 -6.54 12.59
C ARG A 131 -5.86 -6.73 12.73
N SER A 132 -5.39 -7.79 12.10
CA SER A 132 -3.99 -8.13 11.90
C SER A 132 -3.77 -8.45 10.42
N THR A 133 -2.97 -7.64 9.74
CA THR A 133 -2.68 -7.78 8.31
C THR A 133 -1.17 -7.94 8.13
N GLU A 134 -0.77 -8.94 7.35
CA GLU A 134 0.61 -9.12 6.87
C GLU A 134 0.60 -9.24 5.36
N ILE A 135 1.45 -8.47 4.67
CA ILE A 135 1.59 -8.48 3.22
C ILE A 135 3.07 -8.55 2.86
N ARG A 136 3.40 -9.38 1.88
CA ARG A 136 4.75 -9.52 1.32
C ARG A 136 4.67 -9.55 -0.19
N THR A 137 5.49 -8.75 -0.84
CA THR A 137 5.62 -8.77 -2.30
C THR A 137 7.05 -9.09 -2.71
N THR A 138 7.21 -9.93 -3.74
CA THR A 138 8.50 -10.26 -4.35
C THR A 138 8.46 -9.93 -5.84
N GLY A 139 9.42 -9.14 -6.34
CA GLY A 139 9.48 -8.67 -7.72
C GLY A 139 10.71 -9.11 -8.52
N ALA A 140 11.24 -10.31 -8.27
CA ALA A 140 12.48 -10.78 -8.87
C ALA A 140 12.26 -11.91 -9.90
N ALA A 141 13.04 -11.83 -10.99
CA ALA A 141 12.98 -12.67 -12.20
C ALA A 141 12.79 -14.18 -11.93
N GLY A 142 11.53 -14.61 -11.91
CA GLY A 142 11.10 -16.00 -11.89
C GLY A 142 10.46 -16.50 -10.59
N ASN A 143 10.34 -15.67 -9.55
CA ASN A 143 9.61 -15.99 -8.31
C ASN A 143 8.77 -14.79 -7.82
N GLU A 144 8.02 -14.17 -8.72
CA GLU A 144 7.22 -13.00 -8.38
C GLU A 144 5.96 -13.40 -7.61
N SER A 145 5.67 -12.71 -6.50
CA SER A 145 4.52 -13.05 -5.66
C SER A 145 3.94 -11.85 -4.92
N LEU A 146 2.64 -11.93 -4.62
CA LEU A 146 1.95 -11.11 -3.64
C LEU A 146 1.27 -12.08 -2.67
N GLN A 147 1.74 -12.09 -1.43
CA GLN A 147 1.20 -12.91 -0.35
C GLN A 147 0.60 -12.01 0.71
N ALA A 148 -0.58 -12.36 1.20
CA ALA A 148 -1.25 -11.62 2.25
C ALA A 148 -2.01 -12.53 3.21
N GLY A 149 -1.74 -12.35 4.51
CA GLY A 149 -2.52 -12.89 5.61
C GLY A 149 -3.36 -11.77 6.23
N MET A 150 -4.66 -12.01 6.37
CA MET A 150 -5.62 -11.04 6.90
C MET A 150 -6.48 -11.73 7.97
N GLU A 151 -6.53 -11.15 9.15
CA GLU A 151 -7.44 -11.55 10.22
C GLU A 151 -8.12 -10.29 10.75
N ALA A 152 -9.44 -10.21 10.66
CA ALA A 152 -10.18 -9.01 11.00
C ALA A 152 -11.55 -9.32 11.61
N THR A 153 -11.87 -8.64 12.70
CA THR A 153 -13.20 -8.59 13.29
C THR A 153 -13.69 -7.15 13.24
N PHE A 154 -14.85 -6.91 12.62
CA PHE A 154 -15.34 -5.54 12.42
C PHE A 154 -16.86 -5.45 12.50
N ILE A 155 -17.33 -4.24 12.80
CA ILE A 155 -18.75 -3.83 12.75
C ILE A 155 -18.85 -2.72 11.72
N GLY A 156 -19.41 -2.98 10.54
CA GLY A 156 -19.50 -2.02 9.44
C GLY A 156 -19.46 -2.68 8.06
N ASN A 157 -18.82 -2.03 7.09
CA ASN A 157 -18.69 -2.54 5.73
C ASN A 157 -17.24 -2.99 5.48
N GLY A 158 -17.06 -4.26 5.11
CA GLY A 158 -15.79 -4.83 4.68
C GLY A 158 -15.82 -5.18 3.20
N ARG A 159 -14.72 -4.93 2.50
CA ARG A 159 -14.46 -5.41 1.14
C ARG A 159 -13.06 -6.00 1.10
N ILE A 160 -12.97 -7.26 0.70
CA ILE A 160 -11.69 -7.94 0.47
C ILE A 160 -11.72 -8.46 -0.96
N ALA A 161 -10.77 -8.00 -1.77
CA ALA A 161 -10.75 -8.31 -3.19
C ALA A 161 -9.33 -8.57 -3.68
N TRP A 162 -9.21 -9.46 -4.66
CA TRP A 162 -7.96 -9.65 -5.39
C TRP A 162 -8.24 -9.94 -6.86
N THR A 163 -7.26 -9.61 -7.70
CA THR A 163 -7.30 -9.90 -9.14
C THR A 163 -5.91 -10.26 -9.65
N THR A 164 -5.87 -11.10 -10.67
CA THR A 164 -4.65 -11.44 -11.41
C THR A 164 -4.86 -11.17 -12.89
N ARG A 165 -3.83 -10.61 -13.52
CA ARG A 165 -3.82 -10.22 -14.92
C ARG A 165 -2.53 -10.66 -15.57
N GLN A 166 -2.64 -11.02 -16.83
CA GLN A 166 -1.51 -11.36 -17.68
C GLN A 166 -1.51 -10.45 -18.91
N ARG A 167 -0.31 -10.03 -19.33
CA ARG A 167 -0.11 -9.35 -20.61
C ARG A 167 0.11 -10.38 -21.72
N ASN A 168 -0.70 -10.31 -22.77
CA ASN A 168 -0.37 -10.84 -24.09
C ASN A 168 0.01 -9.67 -25.02
N ASP A 169 0.74 -9.95 -26.10
CA ASP A 169 1.37 -8.97 -27.04
C ASP A 169 0.54 -7.74 -27.42
N LYS A 170 -0.79 -7.77 -27.30
CA LYS A 170 -1.69 -6.65 -27.60
C LYS A 170 -2.80 -6.38 -26.58
N ARG A 171 -2.97 -7.22 -25.55
CA ARG A 171 -4.10 -7.14 -24.60
C ARG A 171 -3.75 -7.66 -23.21
N THR A 172 -4.29 -7.02 -22.20
CA THR A 172 -4.31 -7.53 -20.82
C THR A 172 -5.50 -8.47 -20.65
N LEU A 173 -5.26 -9.68 -20.16
CA LEU A 173 -6.28 -10.69 -19.83
C LEU A 173 -6.40 -10.78 -18.30
N GLU A 174 -7.62 -10.70 -17.77
CA GLU A 174 -7.90 -11.05 -16.38
C GLU A 174 -7.97 -12.57 -16.26
N LEU A 175 -7.03 -13.15 -15.51
CA LEU A 175 -6.97 -14.61 -15.32
C LEU A 175 -7.95 -15.05 -14.23
N SER A 176 -8.02 -14.30 -13.13
CA SER A 176 -8.90 -14.59 -12.02
C SER A 176 -9.16 -13.36 -11.15
N ARG A 177 -10.28 -13.41 -10.43
CA ARG A 177 -10.73 -12.36 -9.51
C ARG A 177 -11.61 -12.96 -8.42
N SER A 178 -11.50 -12.41 -7.22
CA SER A 178 -12.45 -12.65 -6.13
C SER A 178 -12.78 -11.31 -5.47
N VAL A 179 -14.05 -11.09 -5.16
CA VAL A 179 -14.52 -9.90 -4.44
C VAL A 179 -15.52 -10.38 -3.40
N GLU A 180 -15.24 -10.04 -2.15
CA GLU A 180 -16.12 -10.29 -1.01
C GLU A 180 -16.56 -8.95 -0.46
N GLU A 181 -17.88 -8.75 -0.38
CA GLU A 181 -18.51 -7.58 0.24
C GLU A 181 -19.33 -8.03 1.44
N LEU A 182 -19.03 -7.45 2.61
CA LEU A 182 -19.53 -7.87 3.91
C LEU A 182 -20.11 -6.65 4.63
N THR A 183 -21.36 -6.69 5.07
CA THR A 183 -22.03 -5.58 5.77
C THR A 183 -22.71 -6.06 7.04
N GLY A 184 -22.24 -5.61 8.19
CA GLY A 184 -22.71 -6.09 9.49
C GLY A 184 -21.57 -6.38 10.47
N VAL A 185 -21.72 -7.43 11.26
CA VAL A 185 -20.71 -7.89 12.23
C VAL A 185 -20.07 -9.16 11.70
N PHE A 186 -18.79 -9.11 11.40
CA PHE A 186 -18.06 -10.25 10.82
C PHE A 186 -16.73 -10.46 11.52
N SER A 187 -16.31 -11.72 11.54
CA SER A 187 -14.94 -12.13 11.81
C SER A 187 -14.44 -12.90 10.58
N VAL A 188 -13.32 -12.45 10.02
CA VAL A 188 -12.77 -12.96 8.77
C VAL A 188 -11.32 -13.34 9.01
N LYS A 189 -10.94 -14.51 8.50
CA LYS A 189 -9.55 -14.96 8.45
C LYS A 189 -9.29 -15.47 7.04
N LYS A 190 -8.31 -14.89 6.35
CA LYS A 190 -8.03 -15.16 4.96
C LYS A 190 -6.53 -15.16 4.69
N TYR A 191 -6.12 -16.04 3.79
CA TYR A 191 -4.78 -16.06 3.22
C TYR A 191 -4.90 -16.04 1.70
N VAL A 192 -4.10 -15.21 1.05
CA VAL A 192 -4.06 -15.07 -0.41
C VAL A 192 -2.60 -15.15 -0.86
N ASP A 193 -2.32 -16.01 -1.85
CA ASP A 193 -1.02 -16.13 -2.51
C ASP A 193 -1.24 -16.03 -4.03
N LEU A 194 -0.74 -14.94 -4.62
CA LEU A 194 -0.81 -14.66 -6.05
C LEU A 194 0.61 -14.65 -6.57
N SER A 195 1.05 -15.76 -7.16
CA SER A 195 2.41 -15.93 -7.66
C SER A 195 2.47 -16.21 -9.16
N ASN A 196 3.45 -15.62 -9.83
CA ASN A 196 3.86 -15.98 -11.18
C ASN A 196 4.98 -17.00 -11.08
N ARG A 197 4.73 -18.21 -11.59
CA ARG A 197 5.69 -19.33 -11.57
C ARG A 197 6.19 -19.70 -12.97
N SER A 198 5.94 -18.85 -13.96
CA SER A 198 6.27 -19.12 -15.35
C SER A 198 7.76 -18.97 -15.67
N GLY A 199 8.55 -18.38 -14.76
CA GLY A 199 9.94 -18.01 -15.03
C GLY A 199 10.09 -16.84 -16.00
N ARG A 200 8.97 -16.24 -16.43
CA ARG A 200 8.93 -15.09 -17.34
C ARG A 200 8.37 -13.89 -16.61
N VAL A 201 9.07 -12.76 -16.70
CA VAL A 201 8.56 -11.47 -16.24
C VAL A 201 7.48 -11.01 -17.22
N SER A 202 6.20 -11.21 -16.89
CA SER A 202 5.07 -10.67 -17.65
C SER A 202 4.51 -9.44 -16.93
N ARG A 203 5.24 -8.32 -17.02
CA ARG A 203 4.78 -7.02 -16.51
C ARG A 203 3.48 -6.60 -17.18
N VAL A 204 2.50 -6.23 -16.36
CA VAL A 204 1.20 -5.74 -16.83
C VAL A 204 1.23 -4.21 -16.86
N ASP A 205 0.86 -3.60 -17.99
CA ASP A 205 0.89 -2.14 -18.18
C ASP A 205 -0.06 -1.37 -17.25
N TRP A 206 -1.12 -2.02 -16.75
CA TRP A 206 -2.05 -1.43 -15.79
C TRP A 206 -2.90 -2.47 -15.05
N ILE A 207 -2.96 -2.33 -13.72
CA ILE A 207 -3.82 -3.10 -12.81
C ILE A 207 -4.41 -2.12 -11.79
N PRO A 208 -5.74 -2.10 -11.59
CA PRO A 208 -6.35 -1.31 -10.54
C PRO A 208 -6.27 -2.01 -9.18
N CYS A 209 -6.47 -1.26 -8.10
CA CYS A 209 -6.91 -1.86 -6.84
C CYS A 209 -8.21 -2.66 -7.07
N ALA A 210 -8.34 -3.81 -6.42
CA ALA A 210 -9.37 -4.82 -6.68
C ALA A 210 -10.75 -4.48 -6.09
#